data_AF-A0A1Y3EWA1-F1
#
_entry.id   AF-A0A1Y3EWA1-F1
#
_cell.length_a   1.000
_cell.length_b   1.000
_cell.length_c   1.000
_cell.angle_alpha   90.00
_cell.angle_beta   90.00
_cell.angle_gamma   90.00
#
_symmetry.space_group_name_H-M   'P 1'
#
loop_
_entity.id
_entity.type
_entity.pdbx_description
1 polymer ?
#
loop_
_entity_poly.entity_id
_entity_poly.type
_entity_poly.pdbx_seq_one_letter_code
_entity_poly.pdbx_strand_id
1 'polypeptide(L)'
;MACKYLSQQIAIMNESLDGSNLENTLTELVVRFHRVIVDHIYQFQYNSQGAMLLLCDVSEYRKVVSELNIPIAKKLFVTLHALCNLLIVSSDHLLSACSSNTLENFDKSILMNFVQLRADCKASRLLNLFQT
;
A
#
# COMPACT_ATOMS: atom_id res chain seq x y z
N MET A 1 -8.58 -7.63 -12.85
CA MET A 1 -9.14 -6.67 -13.83
C MET A 1 -8.35 -5.36 -13.84
N ALA A 2 -8.09 -4.74 -12.68
CA ALA A 2 -7.30 -3.51 -12.56
C ALA A 2 -5.87 -3.63 -13.13
N CYS A 3 -5.10 -4.68 -12.76
CA CYS A 3 -3.74 -4.89 -13.30
C CYS A 3 -3.73 -4.96 -14.83
N LYS A 4 -4.65 -5.75 -15.42
CA LYS A 4 -4.77 -5.88 -16.87
C LYS A 4 -5.05 -4.53 -17.54
N TYR A 5 -6.00 -3.76 -17.00
CA TYR A 5 -6.29 -2.43 -17.52
C TYR A 5 -5.07 -1.51 -17.42
N LEU A 6 -4.41 -1.48 -16.26
CA LEU A 6 -3.22 -0.67 -16.04
C LEU A 6 -2.09 -1.02 -17.01
N SER A 7 -1.77 -2.32 -17.18
CA SER A 7 -0.76 -2.78 -18.13
C SER A 7 -1.08 -2.39 -19.57
N GLN A 8 -2.36 -2.43 -19.98
CA GLN A 8 -2.78 -1.98 -21.31
C GLN A 8 -2.57 -0.48 -21.50
N GLN A 9 -2.91 0.34 -20.49
CA GLN A 9 -2.68 1.79 -20.57
C GLN A 9 -1.19 2.14 -20.60
N ILE A 10 -0.37 1.43 -19.80
CA ILE A 10 1.09 1.57 -19.80
C ILE A 10 1.65 1.26 -21.19
N ALA A 11 1.20 0.17 -21.84
CA ALA A 11 1.66 -0.18 -23.18
C ALA A 11 1.37 0.94 -24.19
N ILE A 12 0.16 1.49 -24.18
CA ILE A 12 -0.22 2.61 -25.05
C ILE A 12 0.65 3.84 -24.79
N MET A 13 0.93 4.17 -23.51
CA MET A 13 1.79 5.31 -23.16
C MET A 13 3.22 5.12 -23.66
N ASN A 14 3.80 3.92 -23.52
CA ASN A 14 5.13 3.60 -24.02
C ASN A 14 5.24 3.70 -25.54
N GLU A 15 4.16 3.46 -26.28
CA GLU A 15 4.11 3.60 -27.74
C GLU A 15 3.85 5.04 -28.19
N SER A 16 3.30 5.89 -27.32
CA SER A 16 2.81 7.23 -27.69
C SER A 16 3.66 8.38 -27.17
N LEU A 17 4.52 8.14 -26.17
CA LEU A 17 5.31 9.16 -25.49
C LEU A 17 6.78 8.71 -25.43
N ASP A 18 7.69 9.68 -25.36
CA ASP A 18 9.12 9.43 -25.29
C ASP A 18 9.82 10.27 -24.20
N GLY A 19 11.06 9.87 -23.90
CA GLY A 19 11.96 10.59 -23.00
C GLY A 19 11.32 11.01 -21.67
N SER A 20 11.56 12.27 -21.30
CA SER A 20 11.07 12.82 -20.03
C SER A 20 9.54 12.92 -19.97
N ASN A 21 8.85 13.05 -21.11
CA ASN A 21 7.40 13.13 -21.13
C ASN A 21 6.76 11.80 -20.71
N LEU A 22 7.31 10.69 -21.22
CA LEU A 22 6.92 9.34 -20.80
C LEU A 22 7.19 9.12 -19.31
N GLU A 23 8.40 9.46 -18.84
CA GLU A 23 8.79 9.29 -17.44
C GLU A 23 7.88 10.07 -16.48
N ASN A 24 7.61 11.34 -16.79
CA ASN A 24 6.72 12.19 -15.98
C ASN A 24 5.28 11.65 -15.97
N THR A 25 4.79 11.19 -17.13
CA THR A 25 3.44 10.64 -17.26
C THR A 25 3.28 9.34 -16.47
N LEU A 26 4.24 8.41 -16.58
CA LEU A 26 4.25 7.17 -15.83
C LEU A 26 4.42 7.41 -14.32
N THR A 27 5.21 8.42 -13.94
CA THR A 27 5.36 8.82 -12.53
C THR A 27 4.02 9.27 -11.94
N GLU A 28 3.31 10.16 -12.63
CA GLU A 28 2.00 10.64 -12.18
C GLU A 28 0.96 9.52 -12.13
N LEU A 29 0.96 8.62 -13.13
CA LEU A 29 0.10 7.44 -13.16
C LEU A 29 0.30 6.57 -11.92
N VAL A 30 1.54 6.24 -11.58
CA VAL A 30 1.88 5.41 -10.42
C VAL A 30 1.43 6.07 -9.11
N VAL A 31 1.69 7.36 -8.94
CA VAL A 31 1.32 8.11 -7.74
C VAL A 31 -0.20 8.13 -7.56
N ARG A 32 -0.95 8.40 -8.63
CA ARG A 32 -2.42 8.39 -8.59
C ARG A 32 -2.99 7.00 -8.37
N PHE A 33 -2.44 5.98 -9.02
CA PHE A 33 -2.87 4.61 -8.84
C PHE A 33 -2.68 4.15 -7.38
N HIS A 34 -1.51 4.42 -6.81
CA HIS A 34 -1.24 4.16 -5.40
C HIS A 34 -2.26 4.89 -4.49
N ARG A 35 -2.53 6.17 -4.74
CA ARG A 35 -3.52 6.94 -3.98
C ARG A 35 -4.91 6.32 -4.03
N VAL A 36 -5.40 5.95 -5.21
CA VAL A 36 -6.72 5.32 -5.38
C VAL A 36 -6.81 4.00 -4.61
N ILE A 37 -5.74 3.20 -4.61
CA ILE A 37 -5.70 1.96 -3.83
C ILE A 37 -5.78 2.25 -2.33
N VAL A 38 -4.98 3.20 -1.83
CA VAL A 38 -4.98 3.58 -0.43
C VAL A 38 -6.36 4.09 0.00
N ASP A 39 -6.96 5.00 -0.76
CA ASP A 39 -8.29 5.55 -0.50
C ASP A 39 -9.36 4.43 -0.48
N HIS A 40 -9.21 3.43 -1.36
CA HIS A 40 -10.08 2.25 -1.39
C HIS A 40 -9.90 1.37 -0.15
N ILE A 41 -8.67 1.12 0.29
CA ILE A 41 -8.38 0.30 1.49
C ILE A 41 -9.06 0.90 2.73
N TYR A 42 -9.04 2.22 2.88
CA TYR A 42 -9.67 2.91 4.01
C TYR A 42 -11.21 2.79 4.05
N GLN A 43 -11.87 2.29 3.00
CA GLN A 43 -13.32 2.07 2.99
C GLN A 43 -13.76 0.75 3.63
N PHE A 44 -12.82 -0.11 4.04
CA PHE A 44 -13.13 -1.46 4.53
C PHE A 44 -12.59 -1.74 5.93
N GLN A 45 -13.20 -2.73 6.56
CA GLN A 45 -12.71 -3.37 7.77
C GLN A 45 -12.28 -4.79 7.42
N TYR A 46 -11.14 -5.23 7.95
CA TYR A 46 -10.48 -6.46 7.54
C TYR A 46 -10.40 -7.45 8.68
N ASN A 47 -10.94 -8.64 8.46
CA ASN A 47 -10.54 -9.82 9.21
C ASN A 47 -9.25 -10.41 8.58
N SER A 48 -8.64 -11.40 9.23
CA SER A 48 -7.38 -12.00 8.76
C SER A 48 -7.45 -12.52 7.31
N GLN A 49 -8.56 -13.18 6.93
CA GLN A 49 -8.74 -13.70 5.57
C GLN A 49 -8.86 -12.58 4.53
N GLY A 50 -9.66 -11.53 4.81
CA GLY A 50 -9.79 -10.38 3.93
C GLY A 50 -8.47 -9.61 3.77
N ALA A 51 -7.70 -9.49 4.85
CA ALA A 51 -6.38 -8.86 4.81
C ALA A 51 -5.38 -9.67 3.96
N MET A 52 -5.41 -11.00 4.01
CA MET A 52 -4.60 -11.86 3.13
C MET A 52 -4.95 -11.68 1.65
N LEU A 53 -6.24 -11.57 1.30
CA LEU A 53 -6.66 -11.28 -0.07
C LEU A 53 -6.16 -9.92 -0.54
N LEU A 54 -6.28 -8.88 0.30
CA LEU A 54 -5.73 -7.56 0.01
C LEU A 54 -4.21 -7.61 -0.24
N LEU A 55 -3.46 -8.39 0.54
CA LEU A 55 -2.02 -8.51 0.36
C LEU A 55 -1.65 -9.15 -0.98
N CYS A 56 -2.43 -10.14 -1.43
CA CYS A 56 -2.30 -10.72 -2.76
C CYS A 56 -2.54 -9.65 -3.84
N ASP A 57 -3.60 -8.85 -3.71
CA ASP A 57 -3.91 -7.77 -4.66
C ASP A 57 -2.77 -6.73 -4.72
N VAL A 58 -2.29 -6.25 -3.57
CA VAL A 58 -1.18 -5.30 -3.47
C VAL A 58 0.11 -5.88 -4.06
N SER A 59 0.35 -7.18 -3.90
CA SER A 59 1.48 -7.87 -4.49
C SER A 59 1.40 -7.89 -6.02
N GLU A 60 0.21 -8.14 -6.58
CA GLU A 60 -0.01 -8.07 -8.03
C GLU A 60 0.12 -6.63 -8.57
N TYR A 61 -0.39 -5.63 -7.86
CA TYR A 61 -0.21 -4.23 -8.24
C TYR A 61 1.27 -3.83 -8.26
N ARG A 62 2.01 -4.28 -7.24
CA ARG A 62 3.45 -4.03 -7.14
C ARG A 62 4.21 -4.64 -8.31
N LYS A 63 3.84 -5.83 -8.79
CA LYS A 63 4.48 -6.46 -9.96
C LYS A 63 4.35 -5.56 -11.19
N VAL A 64 3.13 -5.12 -11.53
CA VAL A 64 2.86 -4.26 -12.68
C VAL A 64 3.69 -2.97 -12.64
N VAL A 65 3.70 -2.26 -11.51
CA VAL A 65 4.42 -0.98 -11.41
C VAL A 65 5.94 -1.12 -11.31
N SER A 66 6.44 -2.31 -10.93
CA SER A 66 7.89 -2.57 -10.85
C SER A 66 8.53 -2.67 -12.23
N GLU A 67 7.75 -2.98 -13.27
CA GLU A 67 8.20 -3.06 -14.66
C GLU A 67 8.44 -1.68 -15.30
N LEU A 68 7.92 -0.60 -14.69
CA LEU A 68 7.97 0.76 -15.24
C LEU A 68 9.33 1.47 -15.10
N ASN A 69 10.26 0.93 -14.32
CA ASN A 69 11.54 1.57 -13.96
C ASN A 69 11.40 2.97 -13.32
N ILE A 70 10.24 3.28 -12.72
CA ILE A 70 10.01 4.56 -12.04
C ILE A 70 10.52 4.50 -10.59
N PRO A 71 11.46 5.37 -10.18
CA PRO A 71 12.10 5.27 -8.86
C PRO A 71 11.13 5.31 -7.67
N ILE A 72 10.10 6.16 -7.73
CA ILE A 72 9.14 6.32 -6.63
C ILE A 72 8.17 5.13 -6.51
N ALA A 73 7.91 4.39 -7.60
CA ALA A 73 6.96 3.29 -7.64
C ALA A 73 7.30 2.19 -6.62
N LYS A 74 8.58 1.78 -6.60
CA LYS A 74 9.06 0.75 -5.68
C LYS A 74 8.83 1.16 -4.23
N LYS A 75 9.16 2.40 -3.87
CA LYS A 75 9.01 2.91 -2.51
C LYS A 75 7.54 2.89 -2.08
N LEU A 76 6.64 3.45 -2.89
CA LEU A 76 5.21 3.50 -2.60
C LEU A 76 4.62 2.11 -2.33
N PHE A 77 4.88 1.14 -3.21
CA PHE A 77 4.27 -0.18 -3.10
C PHE A 77 4.95 -1.09 -2.06
N VAL A 78 6.24 -0.90 -1.76
CA VAL A 78 6.90 -1.56 -0.62
C VAL A 78 6.28 -1.08 0.68
N THR A 79 6.11 0.23 0.84
CA THR A 79 5.47 0.83 2.00
C THR A 79 4.02 0.37 2.13
N LEU A 80 3.24 0.39 1.05
CA LEU A 80 1.84 -0.05 1.07
C LEU A 80 1.71 -1.51 1.51
N HIS A 81 2.58 -2.38 1.00
CA HIS A 81 2.62 -3.79 1.42
C HIS A 81 2.97 -3.93 2.91
N ALA A 82 3.90 -3.14 3.42
CA ALA A 82 4.23 -3.14 4.85
C ALA A 82 3.06 -2.65 5.72
N LEU A 83 2.30 -1.64 5.27
CA LEU A 83 1.08 -1.19 5.93
C LEU A 83 0.00 -2.28 5.94
N CYS A 84 -0.21 -2.97 4.81
CA CYS A 84 -1.17 -4.08 4.72
C CYS A 84 -0.79 -5.26 5.62
N ASN A 85 0.50 -5.51 5.84
CA ASN A 85 0.96 -6.54 6.79
C ASN A 85 0.50 -6.26 8.24
N LEU A 86 0.29 -4.99 8.62
CA LEU A 86 -0.26 -4.63 9.94
C LEU A 86 -1.68 -5.16 10.13
N LEU A 87 -2.41 -5.41 9.04
CA LEU A 87 -3.78 -5.94 9.07
C LEU A 87 -3.81 -7.45 9.32
N ILE A 88 -2.69 -8.15 9.10
CA ILE A 88 -2.61 -9.62 9.14
C ILE A 88 -1.89 -10.10 10.40
N VAL A 89 -0.85 -9.37 10.82
CA VAL A 89 0.02 -9.78 11.93
C VAL A 89 -0.78 -10.02 13.22
N SER A 90 -0.34 -10.97 14.05
CA SER A 90 -0.96 -11.19 15.36
C SER A 90 -0.78 -9.96 16.26
N SER A 91 -1.65 -9.79 17.25
CA SER A 91 -1.57 -8.66 18.18
C SER A 91 -0.22 -8.59 18.91
N ASP A 92 0.38 -9.74 19.23
CA ASP A 92 1.67 -9.84 19.93
C ASP A 92 2.85 -9.30 19.11
N HIS A 93 2.73 -9.31 17.78
CA HIS A 93 3.77 -8.86 16.85
C HIS A 93 3.42 -7.54 16.16
N LEU A 94 2.33 -6.89 16.56
CA LEU A 94 1.86 -5.67 15.91
C LEU A 94 2.80 -4.48 16.16
N LEU A 95 3.30 -4.33 17.38
CA LEU A 95 4.24 -3.25 17.73
C LEU A 95 5.56 -3.39 16.99
N SER A 96 6.12 -4.60 16.92
CA SER A 96 7.35 -4.84 16.17
C SER A 96 7.15 -4.62 14.67
N ALA A 97 5.98 -4.95 14.12
CA ALA A 97 5.64 -4.67 12.73
C ALA A 97 5.53 -3.16 12.44
N CYS A 98 4.94 -2.38 13.37
CA CYS A 98 4.88 -0.92 13.28
C CYS A 98 6.28 -0.28 13.28
N SER A 99 7.22 -0.86 14.02
CA SER A 99 8.62 -0.40 14.09
C SER A 99 9.54 -1.07 13.07
N SER A 100 9.01 -1.68 12.00
CA SER A 100 9.83 -2.27 10.95
C SER A 100 10.62 -1.18 10.19
N ASN A 101 11.79 -1.52 9.64
CA ASN A 101 12.65 -0.59 8.90
C ASN A 101 11.95 0.11 7.71
N THR A 102 10.82 -0.42 7.24
CA THR A 102 10.01 0.22 6.18
C THR A 102 9.06 1.29 6.73
N LEU A 103 8.66 1.17 8.01
CA LEU A 103 7.65 1.98 8.68
C LEU A 103 8.21 2.86 9.81
N GLU A 104 9.47 2.70 10.19
CA GLU A 104 10.13 3.40 11.31
C GLU A 104 10.00 4.94 11.25
N ASN A 105 9.92 5.51 10.04
CA ASN A 105 9.86 6.96 9.81
C ASN A 105 8.43 7.46 9.57
N PHE A 106 7.41 6.61 9.69
CA PHE A 106 6.02 7.00 9.56
C PHE A 106 5.50 7.66 10.84
N ASP A 107 4.63 8.66 10.67
CA ASP A 107 3.88 9.18 11.80
C ASP A 107 3.03 8.04 12.41
N LYS A 108 3.11 7.92 13.73
CA LYS A 108 2.31 6.97 14.52
C LYS A 108 0.81 7.13 14.20
N SER A 109 0.35 8.34 13.87
CA SER A 109 -1.04 8.59 13.48
C SER A 109 -1.46 7.80 12.22
N ILE A 110 -0.58 7.72 11.21
CA ILE A 110 -0.84 7.01 9.96
C ILE A 110 -0.87 5.50 10.22
N LEU A 111 0.09 4.99 10.99
CA LEU A 111 0.14 3.58 11.37
C LEU A 111 -1.13 3.20 12.13
N MET A 112 -1.55 4.05 13.07
CA MET A 112 -2.76 3.86 13.86
C MET A 112 -4.01 3.81 12.99
N ASN A 113 -4.15 4.72 12.02
CA ASN A 113 -5.29 4.74 11.10
C ASN A 113 -5.37 3.44 10.29
N PHE A 114 -4.24 2.85 9.90
CA PHE A 114 -4.22 1.55 9.24
C PHE A 114 -4.60 0.42 10.20
N VAL A 115 -4.06 0.40 11.41
CA VAL A 115 -4.39 -0.64 12.42
C VAL A 115 -5.87 -0.62 12.80
N GLN A 116 -6.51 0.55 12.81
CA GLN A 116 -7.96 0.71 13.03
C GLN A 116 -8.83 0.04 11.96
N LEU A 117 -8.26 -0.34 10.81
CA LEU A 117 -8.97 -1.08 9.77
C LEU A 117 -9.10 -2.57 10.12
N ARG A 118 -8.50 -3.06 11.20
CA ARG A 118 -8.66 -4.46 11.61
C ARG A 118 -9.98 -4.65 12.34
N ALA A 119 -10.72 -5.69 11.96
CA ALA A 119 -12.01 -6.04 12.56
C ALA A 119 -11.91 -6.44 14.06
N ASP A 120 -10.73 -6.86 14.53
CA ASP A 120 -10.46 -7.21 15.93
C ASP A 120 -10.02 -5.99 16.77
N CYS A 121 -9.73 -4.85 16.15
CA CYS A 121 -9.31 -3.65 16.84
C CYS A 121 -10.49 -2.89 17.43
N LYS A 122 -10.55 -2.83 18.76
CA LYS A 122 -11.41 -1.87 19.47
C LYS A 122 -10.59 -0.61 19.77
N ALA A 123 -11.18 0.57 19.53
CA ALA A 123 -10.53 1.87 19.74
C ALA A 123 -9.87 2.02 21.13
N SER A 124 -10.41 1.37 22.17
CA SER A 124 -9.87 1.38 23.52
C SER A 124 -8.56 0.61 23.72
N ARG A 125 -8.26 -0.40 22.89
CA ARG A 125 -7.01 -1.19 22.98
C ARG A 125 -5.82 -0.50 22.30
N LEU A 126 -6.12 0.34 21.32
CA LEU A 126 -5.14 1.05 20.51
C LEU A 126 -4.44 2.16 21.30
N LEU A 127 -5.17 2.89 22.15
CA LEU A 127 -4.60 3.92 23.02
C LEU A 127 -3.50 3.38 23.93
N ASN A 128 -3.60 2.11 24.36
CA ASN A 128 -2.60 1.49 25.24
C ASN A 128 -1.32 1.06 24.51
N LEU A 129 -1.36 0.87 23.18
CA LEU A 129 -0.21 0.37 22.40
C LEU A 129 0.89 1.42 22.18
N PHE A 130 0.57 2.72 22.25
CA PHE A 130 1.51 3.79 21.95
C PHE A 130 1.63 4.87 23.05
N GLN A 131 1.14 4.58 24.27
CA GLN A 131 1.20 5.48 25.45
C GLN A 131 2.50 5.38 26.26
N THR A 132 3.48 4.59 25.82
CA THR A 132 4.87 4.59 26.30
C THR A 132 5.80 5.18 25.25
#